data_AF-A0A977PWV4-F1
#
_entry.id   AF-A0A977PWV4-F1
#
_cell.length_a   1.000
_cell.length_b   1.000
_cell.length_c   1.000
_cell.angle_alpha   90.00
_cell.angle_beta   90.00
_cell.angle_gamma   90.00
#
_symmetry.space_group_name_H-M   'P 1'
#
loop_
_entity.id
_entity.type
_entity.pdbx_description
1 polymer ?
#
loop_
_entity_poly.entity_id
_entity_poly.type
_entity_poly.pdbx_seq_one_letter_code
_entity_poly.pdbx_strand_id
1 'polypeptide(L)'
;MLSRKSYHIFSQEKLSTKYLQIEKIIYTEPTEKQNGRVYINKTQYIDNVPSEIYNFYIGGYQVCHKWLKDRKDREFTDDDFEHYSQIVAIIKRTIALTTTIDQVLENYGGFAFILQTEIEDK
;
A
#
# COMPACT_ATOMS: atom_id res chain seq x y z
N MET A 1 16.31 -12.99 -10.06
CA MET A 1 14.95 -13.50 -9.76
C MET A 1 14.49 -12.89 -8.45
N LEU A 2 13.68 -11.84 -8.49
CA LEU A 2 13.16 -11.22 -7.27
C LEU A 2 12.05 -12.12 -6.71
N SER A 3 12.31 -12.70 -5.54
CA SER A 3 11.38 -13.52 -4.79
C SER A 3 10.09 -12.74 -4.54
N ARG A 4 8.98 -13.23 -5.08
CA ARG A 4 7.62 -12.76 -4.77
C ARG A 4 7.40 -13.00 -3.28
N LYS A 5 7.59 -11.98 -2.44
CA LYS A 5 7.01 -11.97 -1.09
C LYS A 5 5.49 -11.88 -1.27
N SER A 6 4.87 -13.04 -1.44
CA SER A 6 3.43 -13.20 -1.64
C SER A 6 2.68 -12.71 -0.40
N TYR A 7 1.78 -11.76 -0.60
CA TYR A 7 0.81 -11.37 0.40
C TYR A 7 -0.18 -12.53 0.54
N HIS A 8 -0.06 -13.30 1.62
CA HIS A 8 -0.93 -14.43 1.90
C HIS A 8 -2.13 -13.98 2.71
N ILE A 9 -3.31 -14.49 2.36
CA ILE A 9 -4.50 -14.42 3.21
C ILE A 9 -4.25 -15.33 4.40
N PHE A 10 -4.27 -14.78 5.61
CA PHE A 10 -4.25 -15.55 6.83
C PHE A 10 -5.65 -15.55 7.44
N SER A 11 -6.29 -16.73 7.46
CA SER A 11 -7.54 -17.00 8.19
C SER A 11 -7.22 -17.90 9.38
N GLN A 12 -7.86 -17.66 10.52
CA GLN A 12 -7.82 -18.58 11.68
C GLN A 12 -8.61 -19.88 11.44
N GLU A 13 -9.46 -19.91 10.41
CA GLU A 13 -10.21 -21.10 10.02
C GLU A 13 -9.97 -21.42 8.54
N LYS A 14 -9.35 -22.57 8.30
CA LYS A 14 -9.35 -23.25 7.00
C LYS A 14 -10.74 -23.84 6.86
N LEU A 15 -11.61 -23.29 5.99
CA LEU A 15 -12.69 -24.00 5.26
C LEU A 15 -13.68 -23.02 4.57
N SER A 16 -14.10 -23.43 3.38
CA SER A 16 -15.21 -22.91 2.56
C SER A 16 -14.89 -21.73 1.65
N THR A 17 -14.62 -22.06 0.38
CA THR A 17 -14.71 -21.19 -0.80
C THR A 17 -16.14 -20.65 -0.94
N LYS A 18 -16.51 -19.69 -0.09
CA LYS A 18 -17.81 -19.03 -0.11
C LYS A 18 -17.57 -17.53 -0.05
N TYR A 19 -17.77 -16.88 -1.20
CA TYR A 19 -18.03 -15.46 -1.42
C TYR A 19 -17.73 -14.53 -0.24
N LEU A 20 -16.59 -13.84 -0.31
CA LEU A 20 -16.18 -12.91 0.74
C LEU A 20 -16.82 -11.55 0.47
N GLN A 21 -17.23 -10.86 1.53
CA GLN A 21 -17.76 -9.50 1.45
C GLN A 21 -16.98 -8.62 2.40
N ILE A 22 -16.74 -7.38 1.98
CA ILE A 22 -16.13 -6.39 2.85
C ILE A 22 -17.21 -5.87 3.80
N GLU A 23 -17.28 -6.45 4.98
CA GLU A 23 -18.20 -6.02 6.04
C GLU A 23 -17.69 -4.75 6.72
N LYS A 24 -16.41 -4.77 7.12
CA LYS A 24 -15.81 -3.72 7.93
C LYS A 24 -14.32 -3.64 7.68
N ILE A 25 -13.87 -2.45 7.30
CA ILE A 25 -12.46 -2.15 7.10
C ILE A 25 -11.90 -1.70 8.45
N ILE A 26 -10.94 -2.45 9.00
CA ILE A 26 -10.22 -2.09 10.22
C ILE A 26 -8.74 -2.22 9.94
N TYR A 27 -7.98 -1.18 10.27
CA TYR A 27 -6.52 -1.23 10.24
C TYR A 27 -5.98 -1.41 11.64
N THR A 28 -4.99 -2.29 11.78
CA THR A 28 -4.17 -2.40 12.98
C THR A 28 -2.76 -1.98 12.63
N GLU A 29 -2.24 -0.98 13.34
CA GLU A 29 -0.87 -0.50 13.22
C GLU A 29 0.15 -1.63 13.50
N PRO A 30 1.32 -1.63 12.85
CA PRO A 30 2.39 -2.58 13.15
C PRO A 30 2.88 -2.42 14.60
N THR A 31 3.27 -3.54 15.20
CA THR A 31 3.93 -3.64 16.51
C THR A 31 5.24 -4.41 16.36
N GLU A 32 6.05 -4.50 17.43
CA GLU A 32 7.29 -5.28 17.41
C GLU A 32 7.09 -6.75 17.02
N LYS A 33 5.90 -7.31 17.27
CA LYS A 33 5.59 -8.74 17.05
C LYS A 33 4.70 -9.00 15.85
N GLN A 34 4.11 -7.96 15.25
CA GLN A 34 3.08 -8.12 14.23
C GLN A 34 3.15 -6.98 13.22
N ASN A 35 3.09 -7.32 11.94
CA ASN A 35 2.98 -6.32 10.88
C ASN A 35 1.62 -5.61 10.92
N GLY A 36 1.53 -4.48 10.24
CA GLY A 36 0.26 -3.80 10.06
C GLY A 36 -0.68 -4.65 9.20
N ARG A 37 -1.96 -4.69 9.59
CA ARG A 37 -2.98 -5.55 8.95
C ARG A 37 -4.23 -4.76 8.62
N VAL A 38 -4.80 -5.06 7.46
CA VAL A 38 -6.08 -4.50 7.02
C VAL A 38 -7.11 -5.62 7.02
N TYR A 39 -8.00 -5.60 8.00
CA TYR A 39 -9.13 -6.50 8.10
C TYR A 39 -10.25 -6.02 7.18
N ILE A 40 -10.85 -6.96 6.44
CA ILE A 40 -12.04 -6.71 5.61
C ILE A 40 -13.32 -7.24 6.28
N ASN A 41 -13.16 -8.14 7.25
CA ASN A 41 -14.21 -8.66 8.14
C ASN A 41 -13.54 -9.17 9.44
N LYS A 42 -14.27 -9.94 10.25
CA LYS A 42 -13.81 -10.40 11.58
C LYS A 42 -12.60 -11.35 11.54
N THR A 43 -12.42 -12.11 10.46
CA THR A 43 -11.43 -13.20 10.41
C THR A 43 -10.38 -13.01 9.33
N GLN A 44 -10.67 -12.22 8.30
CA GLN A 44 -9.83 -12.09 7.12
C GLN A 44 -9.15 -10.73 7.05
N TYR A 45 -7.87 -10.76 6.73
CA TYR A 45 -7.04 -9.59 6.61
C TYR A 45 -5.95 -9.74 5.56
N ILE A 46 -5.49 -8.59 5.06
CA ILE A 46 -4.23 -8.47 4.32
C ILE A 46 -3.12 -8.16 5.32
N ASP A 47 -2.07 -8.98 5.34
CA ASP A 47 -0.89 -8.80 6.20
C ASP A 47 0.20 -7.98 5.51
N ASN A 48 1.22 -7.57 6.26
CA ASN A 48 2.36 -6.81 5.75
C ASN A 48 1.98 -5.47 5.10
N VAL A 49 1.04 -4.73 5.71
CA VAL A 49 0.66 -3.37 5.30
C VAL A 49 1.23 -2.35 6.31
N PRO A 50 2.45 -1.82 6.09
CA PRO A 50 3.03 -0.73 6.86
C PRO A 50 2.10 0.49 7.00
N SER A 51 2.29 1.23 8.09
CA SER A 51 1.49 2.41 8.43
C SER A 51 1.63 3.51 7.38
N GLU A 52 2.84 3.74 6.85
CA GLU A 52 3.05 4.71 5.77
C GLU A 52 2.24 4.37 4.51
N ILE A 53 2.08 3.07 4.21
CA ILE A 53 1.36 2.62 3.01
C ILE A 53 -0.14 2.69 3.24
N TYR A 54 -0.62 2.28 4.41
CA TYR A 54 -2.04 2.39 4.73
C TYR A 54 -2.47 3.86 4.76
N ASN A 55 -1.65 4.73 5.36
CA ASN A 55 -1.89 6.17 5.49
C ASN A 55 -1.42 6.98 4.28
N PHE A 56 -1.13 6.34 3.14
CA PHE A 56 -0.74 7.04 1.92
C PHE A 56 -1.96 7.70 1.24
N TYR A 57 -1.84 8.98 0.92
CA TYR A 57 -2.88 9.79 0.27
C TYR A 57 -2.48 10.20 -1.15
N ILE A 58 -3.44 10.16 -2.07
CA ILE A 58 -3.36 10.85 -3.35
C ILE A 58 -4.52 11.84 -3.40
N GLY A 59 -4.19 13.13 -3.41
CA GLY A 59 -5.17 14.19 -3.18
C GLY A 59 -5.85 13.99 -1.81
N GLY A 60 -7.20 14.03 -1.79
CA GLY A 60 -7.99 13.82 -0.58
C GLY A 60 -8.31 12.35 -0.24
N TYR A 61 -7.77 11.38 -0.98
CA TYR A 61 -8.13 9.96 -0.81
C TYR A 61 -7.01 9.14 -0.20
N GLN A 62 -7.33 8.47 0.91
CA GLN A 62 -6.51 7.40 1.46
C GLN A 62 -6.65 6.16 0.56
N VAL A 63 -5.63 5.87 -0.25
CA VAL A 63 -5.75 4.96 -1.41
C VAL A 63 -6.19 3.55 -0.99
N CYS A 64 -5.50 2.97 -0.01
CA CYS A 64 -5.79 1.64 0.53
C CYS A 64 -7.23 1.54 1.06
N HIS A 65 -7.65 2.51 1.88
CA HIS A 65 -9.01 2.51 2.44
C HIS A 65 -10.08 2.72 1.37
N LYS A 66 -9.89 3.68 0.47
CA LYS A 66 -10.84 4.03 -0.60
C LYS A 66 -11.09 2.84 -1.52
N TRP A 67 -10.03 2.13 -1.93
CA TRP A 67 -10.15 1.00 -2.86
C TRP A 67 -11.02 -0.13 -2.32
N LEU A 68 -10.89 -0.45 -1.03
CA LEU A 68 -11.74 -1.43 -0.33
C LEU A 68 -13.16 -0.89 -0.13
N LYS A 69 -13.30 0.39 0.26
CA LYS A 69 -14.62 1.01 0.48
C LYS A 69 -15.51 0.95 -0.77
N ASP A 70 -14.92 1.15 -1.94
CA ASP A 70 -15.63 1.13 -3.23
C ASP A 70 -16.10 -0.27 -3.67
N ARG A 71 -15.69 -1.31 -2.96
CA ARG A 71 -15.98 -2.72 -3.28
C ARG A 71 -16.85 -3.40 -2.21
N LYS A 72 -17.40 -2.65 -1.26
CA LYS A 72 -18.23 -3.20 -0.18
C LYS A 72 -19.50 -3.91 -0.65
N ASP A 73 -20.10 -3.43 -1.73
CA ASP A 73 -21.41 -3.92 -2.21
C ASP A 73 -21.30 -5.05 -3.24
N ARG A 74 -20.11 -5.65 -3.39
CA ARG A 74 -19.89 -6.78 -4.28
C ARG A 74 -19.08 -7.89 -3.63
N GLU A 75 -19.07 -9.02 -4.31
CA GLU A 75 -18.20 -10.13 -3.97
C GLU A 75 -16.73 -9.71 -4.05
N PHE A 76 -16.00 -10.10 -3.01
CA PHE A 76 -14.56 -9.93 -2.87
C PHE A 76 -13.87 -11.25 -3.20
N THR A 77 -13.12 -11.23 -4.29
CA THR A 77 -12.55 -12.42 -4.92
C THR A 77 -11.05 -12.54 -4.66
N ASP A 78 -10.45 -13.68 -5.01
CA ASP A 78 -9.00 -13.84 -4.97
C ASP A 78 -8.27 -12.81 -5.84
N ASP A 79 -8.84 -12.45 -7.00
CA ASP A 79 -8.32 -11.39 -7.87
C ASP A 79 -8.32 -10.02 -7.16
N ASP A 80 -9.31 -9.74 -6.31
CA ASP A 80 -9.34 -8.52 -5.51
C ASP A 80 -8.24 -8.50 -4.46
N PHE A 81 -7.92 -9.64 -3.83
CA PHE A 81 -6.78 -9.72 -2.91
C PHE A 81 -5.47 -9.50 -3.64
N GLU A 82 -5.27 -10.12 -4.80
CA GLU A 82 -4.07 -9.92 -5.60
C GLU A 82 -3.94 -8.45 -6.02
N HIS A 83 -5.02 -7.86 -6.50
CA HIS A 83 -5.03 -6.46 -6.93
C HIS A 83 -4.75 -5.50 -5.76
N TYR A 84 -5.34 -5.74 -4.59
CA TYR A 84 -5.04 -4.94 -3.39
C TYR A 84 -3.57 -5.07 -2.98
N SER A 85 -3.01 -6.28 -3.07
CA SER A 85 -1.60 -6.54 -2.79
C SER A 85 -0.67 -5.82 -3.77
N GLN A 86 -1.06 -5.75 -5.05
CA GLN A 86 -0.35 -4.95 -6.06
C GLN A 86 -0.40 -3.46 -5.74
N ILE A 87 -1.53 -2.93 -5.26
CA ILE A 87 -1.65 -1.53 -4.81
C ILE A 87 -0.67 -1.24 -3.67
N VAL A 88 -0.63 -2.10 -2.64
CA VAL A 88 0.32 -1.98 -1.53
C VAL A 88 1.77 -1.96 -2.05
N ALA A 89 2.11 -2.85 -2.98
CA ALA A 89 3.44 -2.92 -3.57
C ALA A 89 3.80 -1.69 -4.42
N ILE A 90 2.83 -1.15 -5.18
CA ILE A 90 3.02 0.06 -6.00
C ILE A 90 3.24 1.27 -5.11
N ILE A 91 2.41 1.46 -4.08
CA ILE A 91 2.57 2.58 -3.12
C ILE A 91 3.95 2.53 -2.47
N LYS A 92 4.38 1.35 -2.01
CA LYS A 92 5.73 1.15 -1.46
C LYS A 92 6.82 1.58 -2.43
N ARG A 93 6.69 1.20 -3.71
CA ARG A 93 7.66 1.55 -4.75
C ARG A 93 7.65 3.04 -5.04
N THR A 94 6.48 3.67 -5.06
CA THR A 94 6.33 5.13 -5.22
C THR A 94 7.06 5.86 -4.09
N ILE A 95 6.83 5.50 -2.83
CA ILE A 95 7.50 6.13 -1.69
C ILE A 95 9.02 6.00 -1.84
N ALA A 96 9.52 4.79 -2.11
CA ALA A 96 10.96 4.56 -2.28
C ALA A 96 11.58 5.38 -3.44
N LEU A 97 10.86 5.50 -4.56
CA LEU A 97 11.32 6.30 -5.70
C LEU A 97 11.33 7.79 -5.37
N THR A 98 10.29 8.31 -4.74
CA THR A 98 10.24 9.72 -4.31
C THR A 98 11.38 10.03 -3.35
N THR A 99 11.63 9.19 -2.35
CA THR A 99 12.78 9.36 -1.45
C THR A 99 14.12 9.33 -2.19
N THR A 100 14.27 8.48 -3.20
CA THR A 100 15.50 8.44 -4.01
C THR A 100 15.69 9.74 -4.80
N ILE A 101 14.60 10.28 -5.36
CA ILE A 101 14.64 11.58 -6.07
C ILE A 101 15.04 12.69 -5.10
N ASP A 102 14.41 12.76 -3.93
CA ASP A 102 14.72 13.78 -2.91
C ASP A 102 16.20 13.73 -2.50
N GLN A 103 16.75 12.53 -2.26
CA GLN A 103 18.17 12.34 -1.93
C GLN A 103 19.10 12.81 -3.04
N VAL A 104 18.77 12.50 -4.30
CA VAL A 104 19.56 12.96 -5.45
C VAL A 104 19.55 14.48 -5.50
N LEU A 105 18.38 15.11 -5.35
CA LEU A 105 18.25 16.56 -5.40
C LEU A 105 19.03 17.24 -4.28
N GLU A 106 18.95 16.72 -3.05
CA GLU A 106 19.73 17.22 -1.91
C GLU A 106 21.24 17.18 -2.19
N ASN A 107 21.74 16.09 -2.78
CA ASN A 107 23.16 15.96 -3.16
C ASN A 107 23.61 16.98 -4.20
N TYR A 108 22.69 17.49 -5.03
CA TYR A 108 22.96 18.52 -6.04
C TYR A 108 22.53 19.93 -5.60
N GLY A 109 22.36 20.19 -4.29
CA GLY A 109 22.06 21.52 -3.76
C GLY A 109 20.58 21.89 -3.70
N GLY A 110 19.69 20.91 -3.93
CA GLY A 110 18.24 21.05 -3.87
C GLY A 110 17.62 21.67 -5.13
N PHE A 111 16.28 21.67 -5.17
CA PHE A 111 15.52 22.18 -6.32
C PHE A 111 15.85 23.62 -6.71
N ALA A 112 16.14 24.48 -5.72
CA ALA A 112 16.45 25.90 -5.98
C ALA A 112 17.77 26.09 -6.72
N PHE A 113 18.76 25.21 -6.46
CA PHE A 113 20.09 25.30 -7.05
C PHE A 113 20.13 24.71 -8.47
N ILE A 114 19.47 23.57 -8.69
CA ILE A 114 19.46 22.88 -10.00
C ILE A 114 18.78 23.73 -11.09
N LEU A 115 17.74 24.49 -10.74
CA LEU A 115 17.05 25.37 -11.70
C LEU A 115 17.90 26.59 -12.10
N GLN A 116 18.91 26.96 -11.32
CA GLN A 116 19.86 28.03 -11.69
C GLN A 116 20.94 27.53 -12.65
N THR A 117 21.41 26.29 -12.48
CA THR A 117 22.47 25.72 -13.33
C THR A 117 22.06 25.53 -14.80
N GLU A 118 20.78 25.33 -15.10
CA GLU A 118 20.31 25.21 -16.50
C GLU A 118 20.16 26.56 -17.24
N ILE A 119 20.17 27.69 -16.51
CA ILE A 119 20.03 29.03 -17.12
C ILE A 119 21.40 29.59 -17.55
N GLU A 120 22.49 29.12 -16.95
CA GLU A 120 23.85 29.61 -17.26
C GLU A 120 24.56 28.82 -18.38
N ASP A 121 24.09 27.62 -18.73
CA ASP A 121 24.67 26.77 -19.78
C ASP A 121 24.03 26.94 -21.18
N LYS A 122 23.32 28.05 -21.44
CA LYS A 122 22.78 28.44 -22.77
C LYS A 122 23.31 29.79 -23.23
#